data_AF-A0A2P8R185-F1
#
_entry.id   AF-A0A2P8R185-F1
#
_cell.length_a   1.000
_cell.length_b   1.000
_cell.length_c   1.000
_cell.angle_alpha   90.00
_cell.angle_beta   90.00
_cell.angle_gamma   90.00
#
_symmetry.space_group_name_H-M   'P 1'
#
loop_
_entity.id
_entity.type
_entity.pdbx_description
1 polymer ?
#
loop_
_entity_poly.entity_id
_entity_poly.type
_entity_poly.pdbx_seq_one_letter_code
_entity_poly.pdbx_strand_id
1 'polypeptide(L)'
;MKLFSMFKKKSLSKENLDKNSSFSTSNVKILGTGCAKCNELEKLTTQSLKELNINTNVKHIKDLFEISKYGVMSTPALVINEKVVTCGQIYKKEKLKEIIKANL
;
A
#
# COMPACT_ATOMS: atom_id res chain seq x y z
N MET A 1 -9.52 -43.55 -28.31
CA MET A 1 -9.82 -42.84 -27.05
C MET A 1 -8.69 -41.85 -26.76
N LYS A 2 -8.93 -40.56 -27.02
CA LYS A 2 -8.00 -39.45 -26.80
C LYS A 2 -8.29 -38.86 -25.43
N LEU A 3 -7.40 -39.05 -24.45
CA LEU A 3 -7.54 -38.44 -23.13
C LEU A 3 -6.16 -38.24 -22.49
N PHE A 4 -5.35 -37.36 -23.09
CA PHE A 4 -4.13 -36.85 -22.48
C PHE A 4 -4.14 -35.33 -22.53
N SER A 5 -4.52 -34.76 -21.39
CA SER A 5 -4.12 -33.48 -20.82
C SER A 5 -3.62 -32.40 -21.78
N MET A 6 -4.51 -31.43 -22.00
CA MET A 6 -4.23 -30.11 -22.57
C MET A 6 -3.23 -29.36 -21.67
N PHE A 7 -1.96 -29.52 -22.00
CA PHE A 7 -0.82 -28.85 -21.39
C PHE A 7 -0.96 -27.33 -21.56
N LYS A 8 -1.19 -26.68 -20.42
CA LYS A 8 -1.21 -25.25 -20.15
C LYS A 8 0.06 -24.59 -20.70
N LYS A 9 -0.05 -23.91 -21.84
CA LYS A 9 1.04 -23.13 -22.45
C LYS A 9 0.62 -21.66 -22.59
N LYS A 10 1.26 -20.84 -21.77
CA LYS A 10 1.94 -19.60 -22.16
C LYS A 10 1.07 -18.37 -22.47
N SER A 11 1.07 -17.47 -21.49
CA SER A 11 1.38 -16.06 -21.73
C SER A 11 2.01 -15.48 -20.46
N LEU A 12 3.22 -14.97 -20.65
CA LEU A 12 4.15 -14.45 -19.66
C LEU A 12 4.40 -12.99 -20.04
N SER A 13 4.23 -12.07 -19.09
CA SER A 13 4.76 -10.70 -19.05
C SER A 13 4.21 -10.11 -17.75
N LYS A 14 4.92 -9.51 -16.81
CA LYS A 14 6.27 -8.99 -16.50
C LYS A 14 6.24 -8.94 -14.95
N GLU A 15 7.27 -8.88 -14.13
CA GLU A 15 8.68 -8.53 -14.17
C GLU A 15 9.21 -9.01 -12.81
N ASN A 16 10.49 -9.38 -12.77
CA ASN A 16 11.36 -9.53 -11.61
C ASN A 16 10.74 -9.42 -10.20
N LEU A 17 10.59 -10.58 -9.54
CA LEU A 17 10.52 -10.64 -8.09
C LEU A 17 11.87 -11.17 -7.60
N ASP A 18 12.76 -10.23 -7.34
CA ASP A 18 14.10 -10.45 -6.81
C ASP A 18 14.01 -11.24 -5.49
N LYS A 19 14.53 -12.46 -5.56
CA LYS A 19 14.88 -13.29 -4.41
C LYS A 19 16.15 -12.70 -3.78
N ASN A 20 16.01 -12.05 -2.63
CA ASN A 20 16.97 -11.90 -1.52
C ASN A 20 16.74 -10.56 -0.81
N SER A 21 15.81 -10.50 0.12
CA SER A 21 16.08 -9.83 1.39
C SER A 21 15.01 -10.24 2.41
N SER A 22 15.46 -10.86 3.48
CA SER A 22 14.79 -10.75 4.77
C SER A 22 14.85 -9.28 5.18
N PHE A 23 13.97 -8.45 4.62
CA PHE A 23 13.80 -7.06 5.03
C PHE A 23 12.30 -6.82 5.13
N SER A 24 11.84 -6.63 6.36
CA SER A 24 10.50 -6.26 6.79
C SER A 24 9.76 -5.49 5.70
N THR A 25 8.92 -6.19 4.93
CA THR A 25 8.13 -5.58 3.85
C THR A 25 7.08 -4.71 4.51
N SER A 26 7.48 -3.49 4.85
CA SER A 26 6.59 -2.50 5.39
C SER A 26 5.55 -2.22 4.33
N ASN A 27 4.34 -2.72 4.53
CA ASN A 27 3.26 -2.55 3.58
C ASN A 27 2.52 -1.29 3.98
N VAL A 28 2.76 -0.21 3.22
CA VAL A 28 2.02 1.04 3.40
C VAL A 28 0.82 1.00 2.48
N LYS A 29 -0.37 1.09 3.04
CA LYS A 29 -1.62 1.14 2.27
C LYS A 29 -2.37 2.42 2.58
N ILE A 30 -3.01 2.97 1.57
CA ILE A 30 -3.82 4.16 1.70
C ILE A 30 -5.24 3.77 1.35
N LEU A 31 -6.12 3.88 2.33
CA LEU A 31 -7.52 3.56 2.23
C LEU A 31 -8.27 4.85 1.87
N GLY A 32 -8.81 4.92 0.66
CA GLY A 32 -9.50 6.10 0.21
C GLY A 32 -10.24 5.88 -1.09
N THR A 33 -11.44 6.44 -1.19
CA THR A 33 -12.29 6.37 -2.38
C THR A 33 -11.80 7.23 -3.55
N GLY A 34 -10.57 7.75 -3.49
CA GLY A 34 -9.98 8.58 -4.55
C GLY A 34 -10.30 10.08 -4.49
N CYS A 35 -10.77 10.56 -3.34
CA CYS A 35 -11.01 11.98 -3.08
C CYS A 35 -9.72 12.84 -3.24
N ALA A 36 -9.84 14.15 -3.48
CA ALA A 36 -8.68 15.04 -3.63
C ALA A 36 -7.70 14.95 -2.42
N LYS A 37 -8.27 14.88 -1.21
CA LYS A 37 -7.54 14.68 0.05
C LYS A 37 -6.81 13.32 0.10
N CYS A 38 -7.42 12.27 -0.41
CA CYS A 38 -6.88 10.92 -0.45
C CYS A 38 -5.61 10.87 -1.32
N ASN A 39 -5.66 11.52 -2.49
CA ASN A 39 -4.52 11.60 -3.41
C ASN A 39 -3.39 12.48 -2.87
N GLU A 40 -3.73 13.55 -2.13
CA GLU A 40 -2.73 14.38 -1.45
C GLU A 40 -1.98 13.60 -0.37
N LEU A 41 -2.69 12.82 0.45
CA LEU A 41 -2.08 11.94 1.45
C LEU A 41 -1.10 10.95 0.81
N GLU A 42 -1.47 10.35 -0.33
CA GLU A 42 -0.61 9.45 -1.10
C GLU A 42 0.66 10.14 -1.61
N LYS A 43 0.54 11.32 -2.19
CA LYS A 43 1.70 12.10 -2.65
C LYS A 43 2.63 12.43 -1.49
N LEU A 44 2.10 12.93 -0.38
CA LEU A 44 2.90 13.29 0.79
C LEU A 44 3.57 12.07 1.43
N THR A 45 2.86 10.94 1.51
CA THR A 45 3.40 9.67 2.02
C THR A 45 4.54 9.16 1.13
N THR A 46 4.34 9.16 -0.19
CA THR A 46 5.35 8.75 -1.17
C THR A 46 6.59 9.65 -1.11
N GLN A 47 6.41 10.96 -1.02
CA GLN A 47 7.53 11.91 -0.86
C GLN A 47 8.26 11.69 0.47
N SER A 48 7.53 11.44 1.55
CA SER A 48 8.11 11.16 2.87
C SER A 48 8.95 9.89 2.85
N LEU A 49 8.46 8.82 2.22
CA LEU A 49 9.21 7.57 2.06
C LEU A 49 10.49 7.77 1.22
N LYS A 50 10.41 8.55 0.14
CA LYS A 50 11.59 8.92 -0.68
C LYS A 50 12.63 9.69 0.12
N GLU A 51 12.22 10.68 0.92
CA GLU A 51 13.13 11.44 1.78
C GLU A 51 13.78 10.56 2.86
N LEU A 52 13.05 9.58 3.36
CA LEU A 52 13.54 8.64 4.36
C LEU A 52 14.38 7.50 3.75
N ASN A 53 14.54 7.45 2.42
CA ASN A 53 15.19 6.35 1.69
C ASN A 53 14.60 4.97 2.03
N ILE A 54 13.29 4.92 2.32
CA ILE A 54 12.58 3.69 2.66
C ILE A 54 11.95 3.14 1.39
N ASN A 55 12.47 2.00 0.91
CA ASN A 55 11.95 1.35 -0.28
C ASN A 55 10.74 0.47 0.10
N THR A 56 9.56 1.09 0.17
CA THR A 56 8.31 0.47 0.60
C THR A 56 7.23 0.65 -0.47
N ASN A 57 6.40 -0.38 -0.64
CA ASN A 57 5.27 -0.32 -1.56
C ASN A 57 4.12 0.47 -0.94
N VAL A 58 3.65 1.51 -1.65
CA VAL A 58 2.46 2.28 -1.30
C VAL A 58 1.29 1.77 -2.15
N LYS A 59 0.33 1.08 -1.53
CA LYS A 59 -0.86 0.56 -2.20
C LYS A 59 -2.07 1.43 -1.90
N HIS A 60 -2.63 2.08 -2.91
CA HIS A 60 -3.90 2.80 -2.77
C HIS A 60 -5.08 1.83 -2.93
N ILE A 61 -5.78 1.55 -1.84
CA ILE A 61 -7.01 0.76 -1.82
C ILE A 61 -8.19 1.72 -2.01
N LYS A 62 -8.81 1.61 -3.18
CA LYS A 62 -10.06 2.32 -3.52
C LYS A 62 -11.31 1.45 -3.35
N ASP A 63 -11.11 0.16 -3.12
CA ASP A 63 -12.19 -0.80 -2.94
C ASP A 63 -12.82 -0.64 -1.56
N LEU A 64 -14.09 -0.22 -1.54
CA LEU A 64 -14.88 -0.07 -0.32
C LEU A 64 -14.93 -1.37 0.50
N PHE A 65 -14.92 -2.53 -0.16
CA PHE A 65 -14.92 -3.83 0.52
C PHE A 65 -13.62 -4.08 1.28
N GLU A 66 -12.46 -3.77 0.67
CA GLU A 66 -11.18 -3.84 1.38
C GLU A 66 -11.12 -2.82 2.52
N ILE A 67 -11.61 -1.59 2.32
CA ILE A 67 -11.62 -0.54 3.36
C ILE A 67 -12.47 -0.97 4.57
N SER A 68 -13.65 -1.54 4.32
CA SER A 68 -14.57 -2.03 5.36
C SER A 68 -13.93 -3.11 6.24
N LYS A 69 -13.06 -3.97 5.68
CA LYS A 69 -12.30 -4.97 6.46
C LYS A 69 -11.37 -4.36 7.51
N TYR A 70 -10.88 -3.15 7.28
CA TYR A 70 -10.05 -2.43 8.27
C TYR A 70 -10.89 -1.70 9.31
N GLY A 71 -12.23 -1.72 9.22
CA GLY A 71 -13.12 -1.11 10.21
C GLY A 71 -13.04 0.42 10.27
N VAL A 72 -12.54 1.07 9.22
CA VAL A 72 -12.37 2.52 9.23
C VAL A 72 -13.69 3.23 8.98
N MET A 73 -14.10 4.07 9.93
CA MET A 73 -15.32 4.90 9.81
C MET A 73 -15.11 6.14 8.92
N SER A 74 -13.86 6.57 8.74
CA SER A 74 -13.54 7.81 8.01
C SER A 74 -12.29 7.63 7.13
N THR A 75 -12.50 7.73 5.82
CA THR A 75 -11.44 7.85 4.83
C THR A 75 -11.14 9.32 4.53
N PRO A 76 -9.88 9.72 4.28
CA PRO A 76 -8.72 8.89 3.99
C PRO A 76 -8.07 8.28 5.23
N ALA A 77 -7.53 7.06 5.12
CA ALA A 77 -6.79 6.41 6.19
C ALA A 77 -5.46 5.84 5.71
N LEU A 78 -4.45 5.95 6.56
CA LEU A 78 -3.11 5.41 6.32
C LEU A 78 -2.95 4.14 7.14
N VAL A 79 -2.52 3.08 6.48
CA VAL A 79 -2.21 1.78 7.06
C VAL A 79 -0.74 1.51 6.86
N ILE A 80 -0.05 1.08 7.90
CA ILE A 80 1.34 0.65 7.86
C ILE A 80 1.39 -0.70 8.56
N ASN A 81 2.00 -1.71 7.93
CA ASN A 81 2.11 -3.06 8.51
C ASN A 81 0.74 -3.66 8.89
N GLU A 82 -0.24 -3.57 7.99
CA GLU A 82 -1.66 -3.97 8.21
C GLU A 82 -2.39 -3.23 9.35
N LYS A 83 -1.75 -2.25 10.00
CA LYS A 83 -2.34 -1.48 11.10
C LYS A 83 -2.73 -0.08 10.64
N VAL A 84 -3.96 0.32 10.95
CA VAL A 84 -4.42 1.70 10.72
C VAL A 84 -3.66 2.64 11.68
N VAL A 85 -2.85 3.54 11.12
CA VAL A 85 -2.08 4.53 11.88
C VAL A 85 -2.74 5.90 11.87
N THR A 86 -3.48 6.23 10.81
CA THR A 86 -4.25 7.46 10.72
C THR A 86 -5.60 7.22 10.04
N CYS A 87 -6.61 7.99 10.41
CA CYS A 87 -7.91 8.01 9.75
C CYS A 87 -8.51 9.42 9.75
N GLY A 88 -9.28 9.74 8.72
CA GLY A 88 -10.09 10.97 8.61
C GLY A 88 -9.34 12.29 8.35
N GLN A 89 -8.00 12.33 8.44
CA GLN A 89 -7.24 13.58 8.30
C GLN A 89 -5.87 13.39 7.63
N ILE A 90 -5.45 14.42 6.90
CA ILE A 90 -4.10 14.53 6.34
C ILE A 90 -3.23 15.33 7.30
N TYR A 91 -2.07 14.77 7.63
CA TYR A 91 -1.06 15.47 8.41
C TYR A 91 -0.04 16.15 7.49
N LYS A 92 0.65 17.17 8.04
CA LYS A 92 1.80 17.76 7.37
C LYS A 92 2.90 16.71 7.16
N LYS A 93 3.74 16.95 6.15
CA LYS A 93 4.83 16.05 5.75
C LYS A 93 5.77 15.66 6.90
N GLU A 94 6.11 16.58 7.79
CA GLU A 94 6.94 16.33 8.98
C GLU A 94 6.31 15.27 9.89
N LYS A 95 5.03 15.45 10.23
CA LYS A 95 4.28 14.53 11.07
C LYS A 95 4.03 13.18 10.37
N LEU A 96 3.85 13.16 9.05
CA LEU A 96 3.81 11.91 8.29
C LEU A 96 5.14 11.15 8.39
N LYS A 97 6.28 11.82 8.29
CA LYS A 97 7.60 11.19 8.48
C LYS A 97 7.75 10.61 9.87
N GLU A 98 7.30 11.30 10.91
CA GLU A 98 7.28 10.77 12.29
C GLU A 98 6.41 9.54 12.42
N ILE A 99 5.18 9.57 11.90
CA ILE A 99 4.25 8.43 11.93
C ILE A 99 4.85 7.22 11.19
N ILE A 100 5.43 7.46 10.01
CA ILE A 100 6.10 6.44 9.21
C ILE A 100 7.27 5.85 10.01
N LYS A 101 8.17 6.67 10.57
CA LYS A 101 9.30 6.20 11.40
C LYS A 101 8.87 5.45 12.66
N ALA A 102 7.75 5.83 13.26
CA ALA A 102 7.26 5.21 14.48
C ALA A 102 6.56 3.86 14.26
N ASN A 103 6.17 3.54 13.01
CA ASN A 103 5.39 2.35 12.67
C ASN A 103 6.06 1.44 11.62
N LEU A 104 7.26 1.79 11.14
CA LEU A 104 8.18 0.92 10.39
C LEU A 104 9.10 0.18 11.34
#